data_AF-A0A9R1NNA8-F1
#
_entry.id   AF-A0A9R1NNA8-F1
#
_cell.length_a   1.000
_cell.length_b   1.000
_cell.length_c   1.000
_cell.angle_alpha   90.00
_cell.angle_beta   90.00
_cell.angle_gamma   90.00
#
_symmetry.space_group_name_H-M   'P 1'
#
loop_
_entity.id
_entity.type
_entity.pdbx_description
1 polymer ?
#
loop_
_entity_poly.entity_id
_entity_poly.type
_entity_poly.pdbx_seq_one_letter_code
_entity_poly.pdbx_strand_id
1 'polypeptide(L)'
;MTTRFKKNRKKRGHVSAGHGRVGKHRKHPGGRGNAGGMHHHRILFDKYHPGYFGKVAPVVDVSQFGYFKVLGKGMLPEKPIVVKAKLISKIAEKKIKAAGGAVVLVA
;
A
#
# COMPACT_ATOMS: atom_id res chain seq x y z
N MET A 1 26.96 -5.43 -15.51
CA MET A 1 27.70 -6.50 -14.81
C MET A 1 28.37 -7.41 -15.86
N THR A 2 29.68 -7.63 -15.78
CA THR A 2 30.41 -8.45 -16.77
C THR A 2 30.05 -9.93 -16.67
N THR A 3 30.09 -10.65 -17.79
CA THR A 3 29.64 -12.06 -17.87
C THR A 3 30.47 -13.01 -17.01
N ARG A 4 31.75 -12.70 -16.78
CA ARG A 4 32.71 -13.53 -16.04
C ARG A 4 32.32 -13.79 -14.58
N PHE A 5 31.65 -12.84 -13.93
CA PHE A 5 31.28 -12.95 -12.51
C PHE A 5 29.86 -13.51 -12.27
N LYS A 6 29.15 -13.93 -13.33
CA LYS A 6 27.78 -14.45 -13.19
C LYS A 6 27.77 -15.80 -12.48
N LYS A 7 26.83 -15.97 -11.52
CA LYS A 7 26.60 -17.23 -10.79
C LYS A 7 26.48 -18.45 -11.70
N ASN A 8 25.87 -18.30 -12.88
CA ASN A 8 25.71 -19.38 -13.84
C ASN A 8 27.07 -19.92 -14.37
N ARG A 9 28.09 -19.08 -14.53
CA ARG A 9 29.44 -19.54 -14.95
C ARG A 9 30.07 -20.46 -13.91
N LYS A 10 29.90 -20.14 -12.62
CA LYS A 10 30.38 -20.97 -11.49
C LYS A 10 29.63 -22.31 -11.35
N LYS A 11 28.42 -22.42 -11.92
CA LYS A 11 27.57 -23.61 -11.82
C LYS A 11 27.59 -24.52 -13.06
N ARG A 12 28.46 -24.24 -14.05
CA ARG A 12 28.64 -25.15 -15.20
C ARG A 12 29.10 -26.52 -14.69
N GLY A 13 28.59 -27.59 -15.31
CA GLY A 13 28.82 -28.97 -14.87
C GLY A 13 27.92 -29.45 -13.72
N HIS A 14 27.14 -28.57 -13.06
CA HIS A 14 26.20 -28.98 -12.03
C HIS A 14 24.84 -29.33 -12.63
N VAL A 15 24.33 -30.54 -12.35
CA VAL A 15 23.14 -31.14 -12.98
C VAL A 15 21.90 -30.22 -13.04
N SER A 16 21.58 -29.49 -11.97
CA SER A 16 20.38 -28.64 -11.88
C SER A 16 20.67 -27.14 -11.89
N ALA A 17 21.92 -26.73 -12.16
CA ALA A 17 22.38 -25.36 -12.02
C ALA A 17 21.96 -24.70 -10.67
N GLY A 18 21.83 -25.52 -9.63
CA GLY A 18 21.42 -25.12 -8.28
C GLY A 18 20.03 -24.50 -8.18
N HIS A 19 19.06 -25.00 -8.96
CA HIS A 19 17.62 -24.77 -8.79
C HIS A 19 16.91 -25.94 -8.09
N GLY A 20 17.67 -26.90 -7.54
CA GLY A 20 17.14 -28.10 -6.90
C GLY A 20 16.85 -29.24 -7.89
N ARG A 21 17.09 -30.50 -7.49
CA ARG A 21 16.86 -31.68 -8.35
C ARG A 21 15.39 -32.12 -8.39
N VAL A 22 14.70 -32.05 -7.23
CA VAL A 22 13.32 -32.54 -7.07
C VAL A 22 12.29 -31.52 -7.58
N GLY A 23 12.28 -30.31 -7.03
CA GLY A 23 11.29 -29.28 -7.39
C GLY A 23 11.40 -28.77 -8.83
N LYS A 24 12.62 -28.79 -9.39
CA LYS A 24 13.00 -28.29 -10.73
C LYS A 24 12.64 -26.81 -10.97
N HIS A 25 13.31 -26.18 -11.94
CA HIS A 25 12.99 -24.81 -12.31
C HIS A 25 11.78 -24.78 -13.26
N ARG A 26 10.69 -24.12 -12.85
CA ARG A 26 9.47 -23.94 -13.65
C ARG A 26 9.25 -22.45 -13.91
N LYS A 27 8.67 -22.10 -15.06
CA LYS A 27 8.60 -20.71 -15.53
C LYS A 27 7.81 -19.79 -14.59
N HIS A 28 6.62 -20.19 -14.12
CA HIS A 28 5.79 -19.42 -13.18
C HIS A 28 4.87 -20.34 -12.35
N PRO A 29 5.37 -20.99 -11.28
CA PRO A 29 4.55 -21.96 -10.51
C PRO A 29 3.43 -21.33 -9.68
N GLY A 30 3.57 -20.07 -9.23
CA GLY A 30 2.59 -19.37 -8.38
C GLY A 30 1.81 -18.25 -9.08
N GLY A 31 1.90 -18.15 -10.41
CA GLY A 31 1.36 -17.04 -11.20
C GLY A 31 2.43 -16.04 -11.65
N ARG A 32 2.01 -14.99 -12.38
CA ARG A 32 2.88 -13.93 -12.91
C ARG A 32 2.66 -12.63 -12.16
N GLY A 33 3.75 -11.88 -11.92
CA GLY A 33 3.67 -10.56 -11.26
C GLY A 33 3.01 -10.66 -9.88
N ASN A 34 2.06 -9.77 -9.60
CA ASN A 34 1.35 -9.68 -8.32
C ASN A 34 0.11 -10.59 -8.23
N ALA A 35 0.02 -11.63 -9.07
CA ALA A 35 -1.08 -12.59 -9.03
C ALA A 35 -1.15 -13.34 -7.68
N GLY A 36 -2.36 -13.67 -7.26
CA GLY A 36 -2.61 -14.42 -6.03
C GLY A 36 -2.47 -13.61 -4.74
N GLY A 37 -2.26 -12.28 -4.83
CA GLY A 37 -2.00 -11.43 -3.66
C GLY A 37 -3.09 -11.41 -2.59
N MET A 38 -4.36 -11.64 -2.93
CA MET A 38 -5.45 -11.83 -1.96
C MET A 38 -5.78 -13.30 -1.67
N HIS A 39 -5.20 -14.24 -2.42
CA HIS A 39 -5.48 -15.67 -2.34
C HIS A 39 -4.28 -16.41 -1.72
N HIS A 40 -3.53 -17.18 -2.51
CA HIS A 40 -2.42 -18.02 -2.04
C HIS A 40 -1.13 -17.25 -1.69
N HIS A 41 -1.03 -15.95 -2.00
CA HIS A 41 0.08 -15.08 -1.58
C HIS A 41 -0.32 -14.05 -0.50
N ARG A 42 -1.52 -14.17 0.09
CA ARG A 42 -2.06 -13.21 1.05
C ARG A 42 -1.12 -12.91 2.22
N ILE A 43 -0.53 -13.93 2.82
CA ILE A 43 0.38 -13.79 3.97
C ILE A 43 1.59 -12.89 3.65
N LEU A 44 2.11 -12.96 2.42
CA LEU A 44 3.24 -12.13 2.00
C LEU A 44 2.82 -10.65 1.91
N PHE A 45 1.62 -10.38 1.37
CA PHE A 45 1.10 -9.03 1.24
C PHE A 45 0.73 -8.44 2.61
N ASP A 46 0.05 -9.19 3.47
CA ASP A 46 -0.34 -8.69 4.80
C ASP A 46 0.88 -8.40 5.69
N LYS A 47 1.91 -9.26 5.62
CA LYS A 47 3.11 -9.11 6.44
C LYS A 47 4.00 -7.94 6.00
N TYR A 48 4.24 -7.78 4.71
CA TYR A 48 5.23 -6.84 4.19
C TYR A 48 4.62 -5.58 3.55
N HIS A 49 3.35 -5.62 3.17
CA HIS A 49 2.64 -4.54 2.48
C HIS A 49 1.24 -4.30 3.09
N PRO A 50 1.16 -3.97 4.39
CA PRO A 50 -0.13 -3.68 5.01
C PRO A 50 -0.81 -2.49 4.31
N GLY A 51 -2.10 -2.61 4.01
CA GLY A 51 -2.87 -1.59 3.29
C GLY A 51 -2.63 -1.53 1.77
N TYR A 52 -1.90 -2.49 1.20
CA TYR A 52 -1.73 -2.60 -0.26
C TYR A 52 -3.06 -2.84 -0.99
N PHE A 53 -3.96 -3.57 -0.34
CA PHE A 53 -5.30 -3.81 -0.82
C PHE A 53 -6.32 -2.93 -0.08
N GLY A 54 -7.24 -2.35 -0.85
CA GLY A 54 -8.26 -1.42 -0.35
C GLY A 54 -8.14 -0.04 -0.99
N LYS A 55 -9.28 0.63 -1.21
CA LYS A 55 -9.29 2.05 -1.58
C LYS A 55 -9.28 2.86 -0.29
N VAL A 56 -8.19 3.58 -0.04
CA VAL A 56 -8.13 4.55 1.05
C VAL A 56 -8.93 5.78 0.64
N ALA A 57 -9.82 6.26 1.50
CA ALA A 57 -10.44 7.57 1.33
C ALA A 57 -9.32 8.63 1.22
N PRO A 58 -9.41 9.58 0.27
CA PRO A 58 -8.38 10.58 0.09
C PRO A 58 -8.10 11.29 1.42
N VAL A 59 -6.83 11.29 1.80
CA VAL A 59 -6.35 11.93 3.03
C VAL A 59 -5.93 13.34 2.67
N VAL A 60 -6.61 14.34 3.23
CA VAL A 60 -6.26 15.74 3.07
C VAL A 60 -5.55 16.19 4.35
N ASP A 61 -4.24 16.42 4.26
CA ASP A 61 -3.47 17.06 5.31
C ASP A 61 -3.45 18.56 5.10
N VAL A 62 -4.25 19.28 5.89
CA VAL A 62 -4.36 20.74 5.75
C VAL A 62 -3.10 21.46 6.23
N SER A 63 -2.26 20.79 7.03
CA SER A 63 -1.01 21.35 7.56
C SER A 63 0.04 21.49 6.46
N GLN A 64 0.04 20.58 5.48
CA GLN A 64 0.91 20.67 4.29
C GLN A 64 0.60 21.90 3.44
N PHE A 65 -0.65 22.37 3.48
CA PHE A 65 -1.10 23.58 2.79
C PHE A 65 -1.01 24.83 3.68
N GLY A 66 -0.41 24.74 4.88
CA GLY A 66 -0.22 25.87 5.79
C GLY A 66 -1.45 26.25 6.62
N TYR A 67 -2.48 25.41 6.66
CA TYR A 67 -3.68 25.65 7.47
C TYR A 67 -3.65 24.85 8.77
N PHE A 68 -3.94 25.52 9.88
CA PHE A 68 -3.94 24.90 11.21
C PHE A 68 -5.34 24.52 11.71
N LYS A 69 -6.39 25.23 11.26
CA LYS A 69 -7.76 25.05 11.75
C LYS A 69 -8.77 24.83 10.63
N VAL A 70 -9.59 23.79 10.75
CA VAL A 70 -10.70 23.48 9.82
C VAL A 70 -12.03 23.99 10.37
N LEU A 71 -12.70 24.82 9.56
CA LEU A 71 -14.00 25.42 9.86
C LEU A 71 -15.11 24.79 9.01
N GLY A 72 -16.35 24.87 9.49
CA GLY A 72 -17.49 24.14 8.90
C GLY A 72 -18.34 24.90 7.87
N LYS A 73 -17.81 25.95 7.22
CA LYS A 73 -18.57 26.74 6.22
C LYS A 73 -18.64 25.97 4.89
N GLY A 74 -19.80 26.00 4.21
CA GLY A 74 -20.02 25.33 2.93
C GLY A 74 -20.55 23.90 3.02
N MET A 75 -20.58 23.20 1.88
CA MET A 75 -21.05 21.82 1.73
C MET A 75 -19.88 20.90 1.35
N LEU A 76 -19.93 19.66 1.85
CA LEU A 76 -18.97 18.60 1.51
C LEU A 76 -19.56 17.70 0.41
N PRO A 77 -18.74 17.16 -0.49
CA PRO A 77 -19.19 16.11 -1.41
C PRO A 77 -19.57 14.85 -0.62
N GLU A 78 -20.46 14.03 -1.18
CA GLU A 78 -20.96 12.78 -0.56
C GLU A 78 -19.89 11.69 -0.41
N LYS A 79 -18.69 11.91 -0.96
CA LYS A 79 -17.57 10.96 -0.89
C LYS A 79 -16.86 11.06 0.46
N PRO A 80 -16.49 9.94 1.09
CA PRO A 80 -15.78 9.94 2.37
C PRO A 80 -14.36 10.49 2.21
N ILE A 81 -13.95 11.39 3.11
CA ILE A 81 -12.62 12.05 3.13
C ILE A 81 -12.03 11.92 4.54
N VAL A 82 -10.72 11.68 4.63
CA VAL A 82 -10.00 11.75 5.91
C VAL A 82 -9.29 13.10 5.99
N VAL A 83 -9.57 13.89 7.03
CA VAL A 83 -8.98 15.23 7.21
C VAL A 83 -8.00 15.19 8.39
N LYS A 84 -6.73 15.54 8.13
CA LYS A 84 -5.68 15.72 9.13
C LYS A 84 -5.51 17.20 9.43
N ALA A 85 -5.73 17.62 10.67
CA ALA A 85 -5.65 19.03 11.10
C ALA A 85 -5.21 19.17 12.56
N LYS A 86 -4.66 20.32 12.94
CA LYS A 86 -4.33 20.63 14.35
C LYS A 86 -5.57 20.99 15.17
N LEU A 87 -6.45 21.80 14.59
CA LEU A 87 -7.66 22.29 15.24
C LEU A 87 -8.88 22.06 14.33
N ILE A 88 -10.00 21.62 14.90
CA ILE A 88 -11.26 21.40 14.18
C ILE A 88 -12.41 22.06 14.94
N SER A 89 -13.32 22.70 14.20
CA SER A 89 -14.59 23.16 14.76
C SER A 89 -15.61 22.02 14.90
N LYS A 90 -16.47 22.08 15.93
CA LYS A 90 -17.54 21.09 16.16
C LYS A 90 -18.46 20.88 14.94
N ILE A 91 -18.72 21.96 14.19
CA ILE A 91 -19.54 21.91 12.98
C ILE A 91 -18.82 21.15 11.85
N ALA A 92 -17.52 21.43 11.64
CA ALA A 92 -16.74 20.72 10.62
C ALA A 92 -16.67 19.22 10.94
N GLU A 93 -16.41 18.87 12.20
CA GLU A 93 -16.35 17.47 12.65
C GLU A 93 -17.66 16.73 12.37
N LYS A 94 -18.81 17.32 12.74
CA LYS A 94 -20.13 16.74 12.50
C LYS A 94 -20.36 16.49 11.01
N LYS A 95 -19.99 17.43 10.14
CA LYS A 95 -20.17 17.30 8.68
C LYS A 95 -19.27 16.23 8.07
N ILE A 96 -18.00 16.19 8.47
CA ILE A 96 -17.04 15.20 7.96
C ILE A 96 -17.48 13.78 8.35
N LYS A 97 -17.91 13.57 9.59
CA LYS A 97 -18.45 12.28 10.05
C LYS A 97 -19.76 11.91 9.34
N ALA A 98 -20.64 12.88 9.10
CA ALA A 98 -21.90 12.65 8.36
C ALA A 98 -21.66 12.22 6.91
N ALA A 99 -20.60 12.71 6.27
CA ALA A 99 -20.18 12.28 4.92
C ALA A 99 -19.43 10.93 4.91
N GLY A 100 -19.37 10.20 6.04
CA GLY A 100 -18.64 8.94 6.17
C GLY A 100 -17.11 9.10 6.23
N GLY A 101 -16.62 10.32 6.43
CA GLY A 101 -15.20 10.65 6.59
C GLY A 101 -14.70 10.51 8.03
N ALA A 102 -13.39 10.70 8.21
CA ALA A 102 -12.73 10.64 9.52
C ALA A 102 -11.86 11.88 9.76
N VAL A 103 -11.72 12.28 11.02
CA VAL A 103 -10.86 13.39 11.45
C VAL A 103 -9.69 12.81 12.23
N VAL A 104 -8.47 13.20 11.85
CA VAL A 104 -7.23 12.83 12.55
C VAL A 104 -6.58 14.10 13.08
N LEU A 105 -6.46 14.20 14.40
CA LEU A 105 -5.77 15.33 15.02
C LEU A 105 -4.26 15.14 14.90
N VAL A 106 -3.56 16.19 14.45
CA VAL A 106 -2.10 16.21 14.28
C VAL A 106 -1.52 17.33 15.15
N ALA A 107 -0.33 17.10 15.72
CA ALA A 107 0.37 18.09 16.56
C ALA A 107 0.97 19.25 15.75
#